data_AF-A0A553ZYP2-F1
#
_entry.id   AF-A0A553ZYP2-F1
#
_cell.length_a   1.000
_cell.length_b   1.000
_cell.length_c   1.000
_cell.angle_alpha   90.00
_cell.angle_beta   90.00
_cell.angle_gamma   90.00
#
_symmetry.space_group_name_H-M   'P 1'
#
loop_
_entity.id
_entity.type
_entity.pdbx_description
1 polymer ?
#
loop_
_entity_poly.entity_id
_entity_poly.type
_entity_poly.pdbx_seq_one_letter_code
_entity_poly.pdbx_strand_id
1 'polypeptide(L)'
;MSEQKNFDPFTLWKDIYQQSESYWGGVLDEKMKEDQFSEWMGKTLEMNLLYKKAQDEMTNKYLEQVNVPTRSDLSNIASLVVNVESKVDHLEDLVEETDVAQMKVELKREMTLMKKDIKSLDSKLDNILKELKSANKKPQNSSSNEQTSK
;
A
#
# COMPACT_ATOMS: atom_id res chain seq x y z
N MET A 1 -14.45 83.68 20.37
CA MET A 1 -13.19 83.01 20.77
C MET A 1 -13.44 81.50 20.62
N SER A 2 -13.29 80.97 19.41
CA SER A 2 -13.46 79.55 19.13
C SER A 2 -12.09 78.88 19.20
N GLU A 3 -11.75 78.32 20.36
CA GLU A 3 -10.59 77.43 20.48
C GLU A 3 -10.89 76.15 19.72
N GLN A 4 -10.42 76.13 18.48
CA GLN A 4 -10.31 74.94 17.66
C GLN A 4 -9.27 74.04 18.35
N LYS A 5 -9.71 73.15 19.23
CA LYS A 5 -8.88 72.04 19.74
C LYS A 5 -8.45 71.23 18.53
N ASN A 6 -7.26 71.53 18.03
CA ASN A 6 -6.57 70.70 17.04
C ASN A 6 -6.43 69.32 17.65
N PHE A 7 -7.26 68.38 17.19
CA PHE A 7 -7.08 66.96 17.46
C PHE A 7 -5.81 66.56 16.72
N ASP A 8 -4.68 66.59 17.41
CA ASP A 8 -3.39 66.21 16.85
C ASP A 8 -3.14 64.71 17.12
N PRO A 9 -3.39 63.84 16.13
CA PRO A 9 -3.18 62.41 16.27
C PRO A 9 -1.71 62.07 16.55
N PHE A 10 -0.75 62.93 16.19
CA PHE A 10 0.66 62.71 16.54
C PHE A 10 0.92 62.91 18.03
N THR A 11 0.31 63.94 18.64
CA THR A 11 0.42 64.17 20.09
C THR A 11 -0.23 63.03 20.88
N LEU A 12 -1.41 62.57 20.46
CA LEU A 12 -2.07 61.41 21.09
C LEU A 12 -1.25 60.12 20.94
N TRP A 13 -0.72 59.84 19.74
CA TRP A 13 0.14 58.69 19.52
C TRP A 13 1.43 58.78 20.34
N LYS A 14 2.02 59.97 20.45
CA LYS A 14 3.21 60.22 21.25
C LYS A 14 2.96 60.01 22.74
N ASP A 15 1.83 60.49 23.26
CA ASP A 15 1.43 60.28 24.64
C ASP A 15 1.21 58.80 24.94
N ILE A 16 0.53 58.07 24.04
CA ILE A 16 0.33 56.62 24.14
C ILE A 16 1.68 55.88 24.08
N TYR A 17 2.57 56.28 23.17
CA TYR A 17 3.90 55.69 23.03
C TYR A 17 4.74 55.93 24.29
N GLN A 18 4.78 57.15 24.80
CA GLN A 18 5.52 57.50 26.01
C GLN A 18 4.96 56.80 27.25
N GLN A 19 3.63 56.69 27.35
CA GLN A 19 2.98 55.94 28.42
C GLN A 19 3.29 54.44 28.32
N SER A 20 3.27 53.89 27.11
CA SER A 20 3.67 52.51 26.83
C SER A 20 5.16 52.29 27.16
N GLU A 21 6.05 53.18 26.73
CA GLU A 21 7.49 53.09 27.00
C GLU A 21 7.79 53.17 28.50
N SER A 22 7.12 54.05 29.24
CA SER A 22 7.30 54.15 30.69
C SER A 22 6.78 52.90 31.42
N TYR A 23 5.62 52.38 31.01
CA TYR A 23 5.04 51.18 31.58
C TYR A 23 5.88 49.93 31.27
N TRP A 24 6.22 49.72 29.99
CA TRP A 24 7.06 48.60 29.56
C TRP A 24 8.49 48.74 30.05
N GLY A 25 9.04 49.95 30.15
CA GLY A 25 10.38 50.20 30.67
C GLY A 25 10.52 49.81 32.14
N GLY A 26 9.54 50.18 32.97
CA GLY A 26 9.52 49.77 34.39
C GLY A 26 9.29 48.26 34.55
N VAL A 27 8.31 47.71 33.83
CA VAL A 27 8.00 46.27 33.89
C VAL A 27 9.17 45.43 33.37
N LEU A 28 9.85 45.85 32.30
CA LEU A 28 11.00 45.12 31.76
C LEU A 28 12.22 45.21 32.68
N ASP A 29 12.55 46.37 33.26
CA ASP A 29 13.72 46.45 34.15
C ASP A 29 13.55 45.65 35.46
N GLU A 30 12.32 45.50 35.94
CA GLU A 30 11.97 44.71 37.12
C GLU A 30 11.79 43.22 36.79
N LYS A 31 11.10 42.86 35.69
CA LYS A 31 10.80 41.47 35.30
C LYS A 31 11.94 40.76 34.58
N MET A 32 12.81 41.47 33.86
CA MET A 32 13.92 40.85 33.14
C MET A 32 15.01 40.30 34.09
N LYS A 33 14.96 40.67 35.37
CA LYS A 33 15.82 40.15 36.44
C LYS A 33 15.20 38.96 37.21
N GLU A 34 13.93 38.62 36.96
CA GLU A 34 13.22 37.52 37.63
C GLU A 34 12.94 36.37 36.66
N ASP A 35 13.06 35.13 37.14
CA ASP A 35 12.75 33.90 36.39
C ASP A 35 11.29 33.86 35.86
N GLN A 36 10.41 34.69 36.42
CA GLN A 36 9.00 34.84 36.03
C GLN A 36 8.80 35.35 34.60
N PHE A 37 9.76 36.08 34.02
CA PHE A 37 9.66 36.53 32.63
C PHE A 37 9.74 35.34 31.65
N SER A 38 10.64 34.39 31.92
CA SER A 38 10.77 33.16 31.13
C SER A 38 9.52 32.30 31.22
N GLU A 39 8.92 32.17 32.41
CA GLU A 39 7.65 31.47 32.60
C GLU A 39 6.49 32.14 31.85
N TRP A 40 6.40 33.47 31.90
CA TRP A 40 5.37 34.23 31.19
C TRP A 40 5.52 34.10 29.67
N MET A 41 6.74 34.19 29.15
CA MET A 41 7.03 33.96 27.74
C MET A 41 6.72 32.53 27.32
N GLY A 42 7.07 31.54 28.15
CA GLY A 42 6.72 30.14 27.93
C GLY A 42 5.21 29.93 27.84
N LYS A 43 4.46 30.47 28.80
CA LYS A 43 2.99 30.39 28.81
C LYS A 43 2.34 31.11 27.62
N THR A 44 2.90 32.24 27.20
CA THR A 44 2.41 32.98 26.02
C THR A 44 2.68 32.21 24.73
N LEU A 45 3.85 31.58 24.62
CA LEU A 45 4.19 30.71 23.50
C LEU A 45 3.29 29.47 23.47
N GLU A 46 3.06 28.82 24.61
CA GLU A 46 2.12 27.70 24.74
C GLU A 46 0.70 28.11 24.33
N MET A 47 0.23 29.28 24.76
CA MET A 47 -1.08 29.79 24.38
C MET A 47 -1.17 30.07 22.86
N ASN A 48 -0.11 30.59 22.25
CA ASN A 48 -0.05 30.78 20.80
C ASN A 48 -0.09 29.43 20.04
N LEU A 49 0.65 28.44 20.52
CA LEU A 49 0.67 27.09 19.93
C LEU A 49 -0.68 26.39 20.07
N LEU A 50 -1.33 26.50 21.24
CA LEU A 50 -2.68 25.99 21.46
C LEU A 50 -3.70 26.67 20.54
N TYR A 51 -3.60 27.98 20.37
CA TYR A 51 -4.45 28.73 19.45
C TYR A 51 -4.26 28.27 18.00
N LYS A 52 -3.01 28.12 17.53
CA LYS A 52 -2.72 27.58 16.20
C LYS A 52 -3.27 26.18 16.02
N LYS A 53 -3.06 25.29 17.00
CA LYS A 53 -3.58 23.93 16.95
C LYS A 53 -5.10 23.89 16.90
N ALA A 54 -5.78 24.71 17.70
CA ALA A 54 -7.24 24.82 17.68
C ALA A 54 -7.75 25.37 16.34
N GLN A 55 -7.06 26.36 15.77
CA GLN A 55 -7.36 26.91 14.45
C GLN A 55 -7.21 25.84 13.36
N ASP A 56 -6.13 25.06 13.39
CA ASP A 56 -5.86 23.97 12.45
C ASP A 56 -6.90 22.85 12.58
N GLU A 57 -7.24 22.45 13.82
CA GLU A 57 -8.28 21.44 14.08
C GLU A 57 -9.67 21.90 13.64
N MET A 58 -10.01 23.17 13.89
CA MET A 58 -11.29 23.75 13.44
C MET A 58 -11.35 23.85 11.92
N THR A 59 -10.24 24.24 11.28
CA THR A 59 -10.13 24.31 9.82
C THR A 59 -10.24 22.92 9.21
N ASN A 60 -9.58 21.91 9.77
CA ASN A 60 -9.69 20.52 9.30
C ASN A 60 -11.11 19.99 9.45
N LYS A 61 -11.76 20.16 10.62
CA LYS A 61 -13.17 19.75 10.81
C LYS A 61 -14.12 20.45 9.85
N TYR A 62 -13.90 21.73 9.56
CA TYR A 62 -14.67 22.45 8.57
C TYR A 62 -14.47 21.89 7.16
N LEU A 63 -13.22 21.60 6.77
CA LEU A 63 -12.91 21.02 5.46
C LEU A 63 -13.48 19.59 5.31
N GLU A 64 -13.41 18.78 6.37
CA GLU A 64 -14.07 17.47 6.45
C GLU A 64 -15.59 17.60 6.25
N GLN A 65 -16.22 18.60 6.86
CA GLN A 65 -17.66 18.83 6.74
C GLN A 65 -18.10 19.28 5.33
N VAL A 66 -17.18 19.87 4.55
CA VAL A 66 -17.41 20.26 3.14
C VAL A 66 -16.93 19.17 2.17
N ASN A 67 -16.56 17.97 2.65
CA ASN A 67 -15.97 16.88 1.86
C ASN A 67 -14.73 17.32 1.06
N VAL A 68 -14.02 18.36 1.50
CA VAL A 68 -12.78 18.80 0.87
C VAL A 68 -11.64 18.03 1.54
N PRO A 69 -10.97 17.10 0.82
CA PRO A 69 -9.91 16.31 1.41
C PRO A 69 -8.79 17.21 1.93
N THR A 70 -8.33 16.93 3.15
CA THR A 70 -7.23 17.68 3.75
C THR A 70 -5.91 17.31 3.07
N ARG A 71 -4.88 18.17 3.21
CA ARG A 71 -3.55 17.88 2.66
C ARG A 71 -2.97 16.57 3.22
N SER A 72 -3.29 16.21 4.47
CA SER A 72 -2.82 14.94 5.05
C SER A 72 -3.49 13.74 4.40
N ASP A 73 -4.78 13.83 4.07
CA ASP A 73 -5.49 12.74 3.42
C ASP A 73 -4.94 12.48 2.02
N LEU A 74 -4.64 13.55 1.27
CA LEU A 74 -3.96 13.44 -0.03
C LEU A 74 -2.58 12.79 0.10
N SER A 75 -1.82 13.15 1.13
CA SER A 75 -0.51 12.54 1.40
C SER A 75 -0.63 11.05 1.72
N ASN A 76 -1.60 10.67 2.55
CA ASN A 76 -1.84 9.28 2.94
C ASN A 76 -2.27 8.44 1.73
N ILE A 77 -3.18 8.96 0.90
CA ILE A 77 -3.60 8.30 -0.33
C ILE A 77 -2.41 8.18 -1.29
N ALA A 78 -1.63 9.23 -1.47
CA ALA A 78 -0.44 9.18 -2.33
C ALA A 78 0.56 8.11 -1.86
N SER A 79 0.82 8.02 -0.55
CA SER A 79 1.68 6.97 0.01
C SER A 79 1.10 5.56 -0.19
N LEU A 80 -0.22 5.39 -0.04
CA LEU A 80 -0.88 4.11 -0.28
C LEU A 80 -0.80 3.72 -1.77
N VAL A 81 -1.00 4.67 -2.68
CA VAL A 81 -0.89 4.43 -4.13
C VAL A 81 0.53 4.01 -4.51
N VAL A 82 1.57 4.72 -4.03
CA VAL A 82 2.97 4.36 -4.30
C VAL A 82 3.31 2.97 -3.77
N ASN A 83 2.78 2.59 -2.61
CA ASN A 83 3.00 1.24 -2.06
C ASN A 83 2.30 0.17 -2.91
N VAL A 84 1.09 0.46 -3.41
CA VAL A 84 0.41 -0.44 -4.34
C VAL A 84 1.17 -0.57 -5.66
N GLU A 85 1.64 0.54 -6.24
CA GLU A 85 2.47 0.55 -7.45
C GLU A 85 3.71 -0.32 -7.26
N SER A 86 4.49 -0.10 -6.20
CA SER A 86 5.66 -0.92 -5.90
C SER A 86 5.35 -2.40 -5.70
N LYS A 87 4.19 -2.74 -5.11
CA LYS A 87 3.76 -4.14 -4.97
C LYS A 87 3.33 -4.74 -6.30
N VAL A 88 2.70 -3.95 -7.17
CA VAL A 88 2.29 -4.38 -8.52
C VAL A 88 3.53 -4.61 -9.38
N ASP A 89 4.50 -3.70 -9.37
CA ASP A 89 5.78 -3.87 -10.06
C ASP A 89 6.49 -5.14 -9.60
N HIS A 90 6.53 -5.40 -8.28
CA HIS A 90 7.13 -6.64 -7.76
C HIS A 90 6.38 -7.90 -8.19
N LEU A 91 5.05 -7.84 -8.30
CA LEU A 91 4.26 -8.96 -8.84
C LEU A 91 4.51 -9.15 -10.34
N GLU A 92 4.70 -8.06 -11.09
CA GLU A 92 5.04 -8.10 -12.51
C GLU A 92 6.42 -8.74 -12.69
N ASP A 93 7.43 -8.32 -11.92
CA ASP A 93 8.76 -8.92 -11.88
C ASP A 93 8.69 -10.42 -11.53
N LEU A 94 7.91 -10.80 -10.52
CA LEU A 94 7.72 -12.22 -10.15
C LEU A 94 7.04 -13.02 -11.26
N VAL A 95 6.10 -12.42 -11.99
CA VAL A 95 5.39 -13.06 -13.11
C VAL A 95 6.32 -13.18 -14.32
N GLU A 96 7.19 -12.22 -14.56
CA GLU A 96 8.24 -12.30 -15.58
C GLU A 96 9.33 -13.34 -15.21
N GLU A 97 9.77 -13.35 -13.94
CA GLU A 97 10.74 -14.31 -13.42
C GLU A 97 10.18 -15.74 -13.38
N THR A 98 8.88 -15.87 -13.08
CA THR A 98 8.13 -17.11 -13.29
C THR A 98 7.85 -17.24 -14.78
N ASP A 99 8.89 -17.46 -15.57
CA ASP A 99 8.84 -17.56 -17.03
C ASP A 99 7.81 -18.65 -17.42
N VAL A 100 6.56 -18.23 -17.59
CA VAL A 100 5.42 -19.10 -17.87
C VAL A 100 5.67 -19.85 -19.17
N ALA A 101 6.54 -19.33 -20.04
CA ALA A 101 7.00 -20.03 -21.23
C ALA A 101 7.93 -21.19 -20.89
N GLN A 102 8.89 -21.05 -19.97
CA GLN A 102 9.74 -22.15 -19.50
C GLN A 102 8.94 -23.26 -18.82
N MET A 103 8.04 -22.89 -17.90
CA MET A 103 7.16 -23.86 -17.24
C MET A 103 6.26 -24.60 -18.24
N LYS A 104 5.74 -23.91 -19.26
CA LYS A 104 4.98 -24.55 -20.36
C LYS A 104 5.84 -25.49 -21.20
N VAL A 105 7.11 -25.17 -21.43
CA VAL A 105 8.04 -26.02 -22.19
C VAL A 105 8.38 -27.28 -21.41
N GLU A 106 8.67 -27.17 -20.11
CA GLU A 106 8.92 -28.31 -19.24
C GLU A 106 7.69 -29.22 -19.12
N LEU A 107 6.51 -28.65 -18.86
CA LEU A 107 5.26 -29.41 -18.80
C LEU A 107 4.95 -30.13 -20.13
N LYS A 108 5.20 -29.50 -21.29
CA LYS A 108 5.05 -30.17 -22.59
C LYS A 108 6.02 -31.33 -22.77
N ARG A 109 7.26 -31.17 -22.29
CA ARG A 109 8.28 -32.22 -22.37
C ARG A 109 7.90 -33.41 -21.51
N GLU A 110 7.53 -33.17 -20.25
CA GLU A 110 7.05 -34.21 -19.33
C GLU A 110 5.80 -34.92 -19.87
N MET A 111 4.84 -34.17 -20.41
CA MET A 111 3.64 -34.75 -21.01
C MET A 111 3.96 -35.63 -22.23
N THR A 112 4.99 -35.28 -23.01
CA THR A 112 5.45 -36.10 -24.14
C THR A 112 6.10 -37.40 -23.67
N LEU A 113 6.91 -37.34 -22.60
CA LEU A 113 7.51 -38.53 -21.97
C LEU A 113 6.42 -39.44 -21.39
N MET A 114 5.47 -38.87 -20.64
CA MET A 114 4.35 -39.61 -20.08
C MET A 114 3.50 -40.28 -21.17
N LYS A 115 3.24 -39.59 -22.28
CA LYS A 115 2.54 -40.17 -23.44
C LYS A 115 3.29 -41.35 -24.06
N LYS A 116 4.63 -41.29 -24.09
CA LYS A 116 5.47 -42.39 -24.55
C LYS A 116 5.38 -43.59 -23.60
N ASP A 117 5.45 -43.35 -22.30
CA ASP A 117 5.36 -44.40 -21.29
C ASP A 117 3.99 -45.09 -21.30
N ILE A 118 2.91 -44.31 -21.42
CA ILE A 118 1.54 -44.83 -21.60
C ILE A 118 1.46 -45.73 -22.84
N LYS A 119 2.03 -45.30 -23.97
CA LYS A 119 2.04 -46.12 -25.19
C LYS A 119 2.86 -47.40 -25.04
N SER A 120 3.94 -47.37 -24.26
CA SER A 120 4.72 -48.57 -23.94
C SER A 120 3.93 -49.52 -23.04
N LEU A 121 3.18 -49.00 -22.06
CA LEU A 121 2.29 -49.78 -21.22
C LEU A 121 1.18 -50.44 -22.03
N ASP A 122 0.54 -49.69 -22.92
CA ASP A 122 -0.51 -50.17 -23.83
C ASP A 122 -0.02 -51.36 -24.68
N SER A 123 1.15 -51.22 -25.30
CA SER A 123 1.75 -52.29 -26.10
C SER A 123 2.19 -53.52 -25.28
N LYS A 124 2.63 -53.33 -24.02
CA LYS A 124 2.87 -54.46 -23.10
C LYS A 124 1.58 -55.19 -22.73
N LEU A 125 0.49 -54.45 -22.47
CA LEU A 125 -0.82 -55.03 -22.17
C LEU A 125 -1.34 -55.84 -23.36
N ASP A 126 -1.19 -55.32 -24.59
CA ASP A 126 -1.55 -56.05 -25.82
C ASP A 126 -0.77 -57.36 -25.97
N ASN A 127 0.53 -57.35 -25.65
CA ASN A 127 1.36 -58.56 -25.70
C ASN A 127 0.90 -59.59 -24.67
N ILE A 128 0.62 -59.16 -23.44
CA ILE A 128 0.07 -60.04 -22.39
C ILE A 128 -1.29 -60.62 -22.82
N LEU A 129 -2.18 -59.80 -23.39
CA LEU A 129 -3.46 -60.26 -23.92
C LEU A 129 -3.30 -61.29 -25.05
N LYS A 130 -2.31 -61.12 -25.93
CA LYS A 130 -2.00 -62.09 -26.99
C LYS A 130 -1.46 -63.39 -26.42
N GLU A 131 -0.54 -63.34 -25.46
CA GLU A 131 0.00 -64.52 -24.80
C GLU A 131 -1.08 -65.28 -24.02
N LEU A 132 -1.96 -64.59 -23.29
CA LEU A 132 -3.10 -65.20 -22.60
C LEU A 132 -4.09 -65.86 -23.58
N LYS A 133 -4.42 -65.19 -24.70
CA LYS A 133 -5.26 -65.78 -25.76
C LYS A 133 -4.63 -67.01 -26.42
N SER A 134 -3.30 -67.03 -26.52
CA SER A 134 -2.54 -68.14 -27.10
C SER A 134 -2.43 -69.31 -26.13
N ALA A 135 -2.20 -69.02 -24.84
CA ALA A 135 -2.18 -70.00 -23.76
C ALA A 135 -3.55 -70.66 -23.53
N ASN A 136 -4.65 -69.93 -23.77
CA ASN A 136 -6.01 -70.47 -23.68
C ASN A 136 -6.43 -71.31 -24.91
N LYS A 137 -5.55 -71.50 -25.91
CA LYS A 137 -5.90 -72.11 -27.21
C LYS A 137 -5.51 -73.59 -27.42
N LYS A 138 -4.86 -74.28 -26.47
CA LYS A 138 -4.70 -75.76 -26.51
C LYS A 138 -4.59 -76.37 -25.09
N PRO A 139 -5.10 -77.59 -24.83
CA PRO A 139 -5.62 -78.59 -25.78
C PRO A 139 -7.04 -79.12 -25.48
N GLN A 140 -7.85 -79.33 -26.53
CA GLN A 140 -8.84 -80.42 -26.56
C GLN A 140 -8.60 -81.21 -27.85
N ASN A 141 -8.33 -82.49 -27.66
CA ASN A 141 -7.87 -83.47 -28.65
C ASN A 141 -9.06 -84.38 -29.04
N SER A 142 -8.93 -85.09 -30.19
CA SER A 142 -9.77 -86.22 -30.67
C SER A 142 -11.17 -85.85 -31.19
N SER A 143 -11.71 -86.36 -32.32
CA SER A 143 -11.71 -87.72 -32.89
C SER A 143 -12.29 -87.73 -34.32
N SER A 144 -12.08 -88.85 -35.05
CA SER A 144 -12.79 -89.32 -36.28
C SER A 144 -12.25 -88.75 -37.59
N ASN A 145 -11.43 -89.44 -38.41
CA ASN A 145 -11.54 -90.79 -39.00
C ASN A 145 -12.76 -90.96 -39.92
N GLU A 146 -12.53 -90.88 -41.24
CA GLU A 146 -13.15 -91.64 -42.34
C GLU A 146 -12.62 -91.05 -43.67
N GLN A 147 -11.65 -91.69 -44.33
CA GLN A 147 -11.81 -92.75 -45.33
C GLN A 147 -12.30 -92.26 -46.72
N THR A 148 -11.44 -92.50 -47.71
CA THR A 148 -11.76 -92.98 -49.09
C THR A 148 -12.54 -92.01 -50.01
N SER A 149 -12.43 -92.01 -51.33
CA SER A 149 -11.64 -92.68 -52.37
C SER A 149 -12.16 -92.09 -53.69
N LYS A 150 -11.27 -91.98 -54.69
CA LYS A 150 -11.53 -91.84 -56.13
C LYS A 150 -12.00 -90.49 -56.66
#